data_AF-A0A7L2KBL6-F1
#
_entry.id   AF-A0A7L2KBL6-F1
#
_cell.length_a   1.000
_cell.length_b   1.000
_cell.length_c   1.000
_cell.angle_alpha   90.00
_cell.angle_beta   90.00
_cell.angle_gamma   90.00
#
_symmetry.space_group_name_H-M   'P 1'
#
loop_
_entity.id
_entity.type
_entity.pdbx_description
1 polymer ?
#
loop_
_entity_poly.entity_id
_entity_poly.type
_entity_poly.pdbx_seq_one_letter_code
_entity_poly.pdbx_strand_id
1 'polypeptide(L)'
;CTADEHQCGSGKCIPLHNLCDNVPQCEDASDEAKCMRLFNGSLDTKGLVQARIRKTWHLACADDWSGEISDSVCQLLGLGDANMSSAVLFTGDGPFVTITKGGNQSLVFTKRWVQWGFFLIQTMSLSVVVIIYALIHTCGKHLATQSNGTRIIGGNDATRGAWPWIVSLHFNLQAVCGASLVSDEWVVTAAHCVYGRQLKPSRWKAVLGLHLQSEQEKPPAEVLNIDRIIINPHYMKETKDSDIALMHLQHKVQYSDYIQPICLPEKNQQFLPGINCSIAGWGNI
;
A
#
# COMPACT_ATOMS: atom_id res chain seq x y z
N CYS A 1 10.57 0.82 31.15
CA CYS A 1 10.94 2.16 30.66
C CYS A 1 10.36 3.21 31.59
N THR A 2 11.03 4.35 31.73
CA THR A 2 10.60 5.48 32.57
C THR A 2 9.45 6.27 31.91
N ALA A 3 8.91 7.26 32.63
CA ALA A 3 7.82 8.10 32.13
C ALA A 3 8.19 8.90 30.86
N ASP A 4 9.48 9.12 30.60
CA ASP A 4 9.99 9.87 29.44
C ASP A 4 10.58 8.98 28.33
N GLU A 5 10.29 7.68 28.40
CA GLU A 5 10.76 6.68 27.44
C GLU A 5 9.59 5.97 26.73
N HIS A 6 9.89 5.46 25.54
CA HIS A 6 9.09 4.52 24.77
C HIS A 6 9.72 3.13 24.82
N GLN A 7 8.89 2.09 24.89
CA GLN A 7 9.33 0.70 24.87
C GLN A 7 9.15 0.13 23.47
N CYS A 8 10.25 -0.26 22.82
CA CYS A 8 10.24 -0.99 21.56
C CYS A 8 9.53 -2.34 21.72
N GLY A 9 9.09 -2.97 20.61
CA GLY A 9 8.50 -4.31 20.64
C GLY A 9 9.48 -5.38 21.16
N SER A 10 10.78 -5.17 20.97
CA SER A 10 11.86 -5.98 21.55
C SER A 10 12.08 -5.81 23.06
N GLY A 11 11.42 -4.85 23.70
CA GLY A 11 11.53 -4.56 25.13
C GLY A 11 12.60 -3.52 25.50
N LYS A 12 13.40 -3.05 24.54
CA LYS A 12 14.37 -1.95 24.74
C LYS A 12 13.66 -0.61 24.94
N CYS A 13 14.23 0.26 25.77
CA CYS A 13 13.70 1.60 26.04
C CYS A 13 14.46 2.66 25.26
N ILE A 14 13.74 3.56 24.58
CA ILE A 14 14.32 4.73 23.90
C ILE A 14 13.71 6.03 24.45
N PRO A 15 14.42 7.16 24.40
CA PRO A 15 13.88 8.46 24.78
C PRO A 15 12.69 8.88 23.89
N LEU A 16 11.68 9.54 24.46
CA LEU A 16 10.49 9.97 23.70
C LEU A 16 10.72 10.98 22.57
N HIS A 17 11.86 11.68 22.58
CA HIS A 17 12.20 12.60 21.48
C HIS A 17 12.66 11.87 20.22
N ASN A 18 13.04 10.60 20.35
CA ASN A 18 13.39 9.71 19.25
C ASN A 18 12.16 8.97 18.69
N LEU A 19 10.98 9.17 19.27
CA LEU A 19 9.77 8.53 18.76
C LEU A 19 9.22 9.35 17.58
N CYS A 20 9.10 8.74 16.41
CA CYS A 20 8.62 9.37 15.18
C CYS A 20 9.56 10.47 14.66
N ASP A 21 10.87 10.24 14.74
CA ASP A 21 11.91 11.17 14.31
C ASP A 21 12.53 10.81 12.95
N ASN A 22 11.96 9.81 12.27
CA ASN A 22 12.38 9.27 10.97
C ASN A 22 13.76 8.57 11.01
N VAL A 23 14.23 8.19 12.19
CA VAL A 23 15.44 7.40 12.39
C VAL A 23 15.06 6.17 13.23
N PRO A 24 15.26 4.93 12.75
CA PRO A 24 14.95 3.76 13.56
C PRO A 24 16.02 3.57 14.65
N GLN A 25 15.66 3.74 15.92
CA GLN A 25 16.50 3.40 17.08
C GLN A 25 16.11 2.05 17.71
N CYS A 26 14.88 1.61 17.50
CA CYS A 26 14.44 0.26 17.80
C CYS A 26 14.90 -0.72 16.71
N GLU A 27 15.33 -1.93 17.11
CA GLU A 27 15.76 -2.98 16.16
C GLU A 27 14.64 -3.44 15.21
N ASP A 28 13.40 -3.35 15.68
CA ASP A 28 12.18 -3.65 14.93
C ASP A 28 11.57 -2.41 14.23
N ALA A 29 12.22 -1.24 14.33
CA ALA A 29 11.72 0.05 13.87
C ALA A 29 10.31 0.40 14.40
N SER A 30 9.92 -0.17 15.55
CA SER A 30 8.61 0.05 16.18
C SER A 30 8.39 1.50 16.61
N ASP A 31 9.47 2.24 16.85
CA ASP A 31 9.48 3.66 17.17
C ASP A 31 9.00 4.56 16.01
N GLU A 32 9.24 4.13 14.79
CA GLU A 32 8.78 4.82 13.58
C GLU A 32 7.46 4.26 13.02
N ALA A 33 6.95 3.18 13.64
CA ALA A 33 5.66 2.61 13.29
C ALA A 33 4.50 3.39 13.94
N LYS A 34 3.41 3.60 13.17
CA LYS A 34 2.15 4.20 13.66
C LYS A 34 2.30 5.62 14.23
N CYS A 35 3.15 6.43 13.60
CA CYS A 35 3.31 7.84 13.94
C CYS A 35 2.11 8.72 13.57
N MET A 36 1.20 8.21 12.73
CA MET A 36 -0.02 8.89 12.34
C MET A 36 -1.24 7.98 12.46
N ARG A 37 -2.41 8.59 12.62
CA ARG A 37 -3.71 7.89 12.59
C ARG A 37 -4.84 8.80 12.12
N LEU A 38 -5.95 8.19 11.73
CA LEU A 38 -7.21 8.87 11.47
C LEU A 38 -8.09 8.85 12.73
N PHE A 39 -8.72 9.99 13.04
CA PHE A 39 -9.62 10.15 14.19
C PHE A 39 -11.02 10.59 13.73
N ASN A 40 -12.05 10.10 14.41
CA ASN A 40 -13.46 10.44 14.18
C ASN A 40 -13.91 10.25 12.72
N GLY A 41 -13.58 9.09 12.17
CA GLY A 41 -13.89 8.64 10.83
C GLY A 41 -15.07 7.68 10.75
N SER A 42 -15.78 7.65 9.62
CA SER A 42 -16.87 6.68 9.39
C SER A 42 -16.36 5.30 8.93
N LEU A 43 -15.08 5.23 8.50
CA LEU A 43 -14.34 4.09 7.98
C LEU A 43 -12.85 4.31 8.30
N ASP A 44 -12.01 3.26 8.29
CA ASP A 44 -10.53 3.34 8.43
C ASP A 44 -9.84 4.17 7.31
N THR A 45 -10.61 4.88 6.48
CA THR A 45 -10.24 5.47 5.19
C THR A 45 -10.58 6.95 5.10
N LYS A 46 -11.35 7.46 6.06
CA LYS A 46 -11.77 8.85 6.16
C LYS A 46 -11.63 9.28 7.60
N GLY A 47 -10.92 10.36 7.87
CA GLY A 47 -10.89 10.91 9.21
C GLY A 47 -9.98 12.11 9.34
N LEU A 48 -10.03 12.73 10.53
CA LEU A 48 -9.14 13.80 10.91
C LEU A 48 -7.74 13.25 11.11
N VAL A 49 -6.75 13.89 10.51
CA VAL A 49 -5.36 13.42 10.63
C VAL A 49 -4.82 13.81 12.00
N GLN A 50 -4.28 12.82 12.72
CA GLN A 50 -3.53 13.01 13.95
C GLN A 50 -2.10 12.51 13.77
N ALA A 51 -1.14 13.35 14.14
CA ALA A 51 0.27 12.96 14.25
C ALA A 51 0.67 12.83 15.70
N ARG A 52 1.53 11.86 15.98
CA ARG A 52 2.08 11.62 17.31
C ARG A 52 3.37 12.39 17.46
N ILE A 53 3.44 13.23 18.50
CA ILE A 53 4.68 13.89 18.89
C ILE A 53 4.93 13.55 20.35
N ARG A 54 5.96 12.75 20.63
CA ARG A 54 6.20 12.13 21.95
C ARG A 54 4.99 11.26 22.36
N LYS A 55 4.35 11.54 23.50
CA LYS A 55 3.19 10.78 24.00
C LYS A 55 1.82 11.36 23.61
N THR A 56 1.77 12.53 23.00
CA THR A 56 0.50 13.23 22.72
C THR A 56 0.17 13.27 21.24
N TRP A 57 -1.10 13.03 20.94
CA TRP A 57 -1.66 13.12 19.59
C TRP A 57 -2.08 14.55 19.31
N HIS A 58 -1.61 15.10 18.19
CA HIS A 58 -1.91 16.45 17.76
C HIS A 58 -2.74 16.41 16.47
N LEU A 59 -3.75 17.27 16.36
CA LEU A 59 -4.58 17.38 15.15
C LEU A 59 -3.86 18.21 14.09
N ALA A 60 -3.88 17.74 12.85
CA ALA A 60 -3.21 18.40 11.73
C ALA A 60 -3.98 19.64 11.24
N CYS A 61 -3.28 20.78 11.13
CA CYS A 61 -3.81 22.03 10.60
C CYS A 61 -3.90 22.03 9.06
N ALA A 62 -4.85 22.79 8.52
CA ALA A 62 -5.08 22.89 7.07
C ALA A 62 -4.31 24.01 6.36
N ASP A 63 -3.68 24.93 7.09
CA ASP A 63 -3.14 26.18 6.54
C ASP A 63 -2.11 25.98 5.40
N ASP A 64 -1.21 25.00 5.54
CA ASP A 64 -0.17 24.67 4.56
C ASP A 64 -0.35 23.27 3.94
N TRP A 65 -1.58 22.76 3.94
CA TRP A 65 -1.87 21.40 3.50
C TRP A 65 -1.96 21.31 1.97
N SER A 66 -1.19 20.40 1.37
CA SER A 66 -1.18 20.14 -0.07
C SER A 66 -1.62 18.72 -0.40
N GLY A 67 -1.99 18.48 -1.66
CA GLY A 67 -2.33 17.13 -2.16
C GLY A 67 -1.19 16.12 -1.92
N GLU A 68 0.06 16.54 -2.14
CA GLU A 68 1.23 15.69 -1.92
C GLU A 68 1.42 15.26 -0.46
N ILE A 69 1.01 16.11 0.50
CA ILE A 69 1.02 15.77 1.93
C ILE A 69 -0.07 14.72 2.19
N SER A 70 -1.25 14.88 1.58
CA SER A 70 -2.32 13.87 1.68
C SER A 70 -1.84 12.50 1.20
N ASP A 71 -1.19 12.42 0.04
CA ASP A 71 -0.68 11.16 -0.52
C ASP A 71 0.36 10.53 0.40
N SER A 72 1.32 11.33 0.86
CA SER A 72 2.36 10.86 1.79
C SER A 72 1.77 10.33 3.11
N VAL A 73 0.73 10.99 3.62
CA VAL A 73 0.03 10.55 4.84
C VAL A 73 -0.75 9.26 4.61
N CYS A 74 -1.46 9.14 3.49
CA CYS A 74 -2.17 7.91 3.14
C CYS A 74 -1.20 6.73 2.96
N GLN A 75 -0.04 6.95 2.33
CA GLN A 75 1.00 5.94 2.15
C GLN A 75 1.57 5.49 3.50
N LEU A 76 1.85 6.42 4.42
CA LEU A 76 2.33 6.11 5.77
C LEU A 76 1.28 5.42 6.65
N LEU A 77 -0.01 5.59 6.35
CA LEU A 77 -1.10 4.87 6.99
C LEU A 77 -1.37 3.50 6.35
N GLY A 78 -0.67 3.15 5.26
CA GLY A 78 -0.91 1.93 4.49
C GLY A 78 -2.22 1.95 3.71
N LEU A 79 -2.78 3.14 3.47
CA LEU A 79 -4.07 3.34 2.81
C LEU A 79 -3.95 3.65 1.31
N GLY A 80 -2.73 3.76 0.76
CA GLY A 80 -2.50 4.12 -0.65
C GLY A 80 -2.39 5.63 -0.85
N ASP A 81 -3.01 6.17 -1.90
CA ASP A 81 -2.98 7.61 -2.20
C ASP A 81 -4.27 8.32 -1.72
N ALA A 82 -4.21 9.63 -1.57
CA ALA A 82 -5.36 10.42 -1.16
C ALA A 82 -6.30 10.70 -2.34
N ASN A 83 -7.58 10.44 -2.15
CA ASN A 83 -8.61 10.85 -3.10
C ASN A 83 -8.81 12.36 -3.08
N MET A 84 -8.97 12.89 -1.86
CA MET A 84 -9.37 14.26 -1.60
C MET A 84 -9.00 14.64 -0.17
N SER A 85 -8.69 15.91 0.05
CA SER A 85 -8.53 16.50 1.37
C SER A 85 -9.44 17.71 1.49
N SER A 86 -10.10 17.89 2.63
CA SER A 86 -10.90 19.08 2.90
C SER A 86 -10.54 19.70 4.24
N ALA A 87 -10.62 21.03 4.29
CA ALA A 87 -10.41 21.81 5.49
C ALA A 87 -11.73 21.94 6.26
N VAL A 88 -11.73 21.64 7.55
CA VAL A 88 -12.93 21.66 8.40
C VAL A 88 -12.66 22.51 9.64
N LEU A 89 -13.66 23.29 10.05
CA LEU A 89 -13.60 24.06 11.30
C LEU A 89 -13.69 23.10 12.49
N PHE A 90 -12.72 23.21 13.41
CA PHE A 90 -12.70 22.46 14.65
C PHE A 90 -12.85 23.41 15.84
N THR A 91 -13.81 23.12 16.71
CA THR A 91 -14.21 23.96 17.85
C THR A 91 -13.67 23.47 19.20
N GLY A 92 -12.67 22.59 19.19
CA GLY A 92 -12.02 22.07 20.40
C GLY A 92 -10.66 22.69 20.68
N ASP A 93 -10.33 22.82 21.96
CA ASP A 93 -9.00 23.23 22.45
C ASP A 93 -8.04 22.05 22.38
N GLY A 94 -7.56 21.73 21.18
CA GLY A 94 -6.60 20.66 20.95
C GLY A 94 -5.14 21.15 21.00
N PRO A 95 -4.16 20.27 21.23
CA PRO A 95 -2.83 20.52 20.75
C PRO A 95 -2.80 20.29 19.23
N PHE A 96 -2.31 21.28 18.48
CA PHE A 96 -2.30 21.26 17.01
C PHE A 96 -0.90 21.06 16.45
N VAL A 97 -0.82 20.53 15.24
CA VAL A 97 0.44 20.32 14.49
C VAL A 97 0.30 20.81 13.06
N THR A 98 1.31 21.55 12.59
CA THR A 98 1.47 21.85 11.17
C THR A 98 2.36 20.77 10.57
N ILE A 99 1.87 20.11 9.52
CA ILE A 99 2.62 19.08 8.78
C ILE A 99 3.07 19.71 7.48
N THR A 100 4.38 19.66 7.21
CA THR A 100 4.97 20.19 5.98
C THR A 100 5.85 19.13 5.32
N LYS A 101 6.04 19.23 4.01
CA LYS A 101 6.92 18.33 3.27
C LYS A 101 8.34 18.88 3.26
N GLY A 102 9.29 18.13 3.81
CA GLY A 102 10.71 18.43 3.74
C GLY A 102 11.32 18.08 2.38
N GLY A 103 12.53 18.57 2.11
CA GLY A 103 13.21 18.42 0.81
C GLY A 103 13.47 16.97 0.36
N ASN A 104 13.43 16.00 1.27
CA ASN A 104 13.65 14.57 1.00
C ASN A 104 12.35 13.73 1.02
N GLN A 105 11.19 14.32 0.72
CA GLN A 105 9.86 13.66 0.83
C GLN A 105 9.46 13.26 2.27
N SER A 106 10.25 13.61 3.29
CA SER A 106 9.94 13.37 4.70
C SER A 106 8.92 14.39 5.22
N LEU A 107 7.96 13.96 6.01
CA LEU A 107 7.03 14.85 6.70
C LEU A 107 7.70 15.48 7.93
N VAL A 108 7.57 16.80 8.07
CA VAL A 108 8.09 17.57 9.21
C VAL A 108 6.92 18.06 10.06
N PHE A 109 6.94 17.70 11.34
CA PHE A 109 5.89 18.01 12.30
C PHE A 109 6.27 19.22 13.17
N THR A 110 5.57 20.34 13.02
CA THR A 110 5.80 21.55 13.82
C THR A 110 4.64 21.76 14.79
N LYS A 111 4.93 21.74 16.10
CA LYS A 111 3.92 22.01 17.13
C LYS A 111 3.40 23.44 17.01
N ARG A 112 2.08 23.61 17.03
CA ARG A 112 1.44 24.92 17.08
C ARG A 112 0.86 25.15 18.47
N TRP A 113 1.32 26.21 19.12
CA TRP A 113 0.79 26.66 20.40
C TRP A 113 -0.35 27.64 20.15
N VAL A 114 -1.52 27.39 20.74
CA VAL A 114 -2.54 28.42 20.87
C VAL A 114 -2.04 29.36 21.96
N GLN A 115 -1.64 30.57 21.61
CA GLN A 115 -1.10 31.54 22.56
C GLN A 115 -2.22 31.92 23.54
N TRP A 116 -2.13 31.42 24.78
CA TRP A 116 -2.97 31.84 25.90
C TRP A 116 -2.61 33.29 26.27
N GLY A 117 -3.05 34.24 25.44
CA GLY A 117 -3.04 35.65 25.78
C GLY A 117 -4.00 35.88 26.93
N PHE A 118 -3.45 36.36 28.04
CA PHE A 118 -4.12 36.73 29.28
C PHE A 118 -5.15 37.86 29.05
N PHE A 119 -6.29 37.59 28.42
CA PHE A 119 -7.41 38.52 28.33
C PHE A 119 -8.74 37.75 28.50
N LEU A 120 -9.58 38.23 29.43
CA LEU A 120 -10.89 37.71 29.79
C LEU A 120 -11.93 37.89 28.66
N ILE A 121 -11.70 37.25 27.52
CA ILE A 121 -12.74 36.99 26.53
C ILE A 121 -12.48 35.55 26.06
N GLN A 122 -13.41 34.65 26.35
CA GLN A 122 -13.40 33.28 25.83
C GLN A 122 -13.66 33.31 24.32
N THR A 123 -12.72 33.84 23.54
CA THR A 123 -12.74 33.76 22.09
C THR A 123 -12.43 32.32 21.74
N MET A 124 -13.44 31.55 21.36
CA MET A 124 -13.27 30.21 20.81
C MET A 124 -12.22 30.28 19.69
N SER A 125 -11.05 29.69 19.92
CA SER A 125 -9.97 29.66 18.93
C SER A 125 -10.37 28.70 17.81
N LEU A 126 -11.10 29.20 16.82
CA LEU A 126 -11.47 28.44 15.63
C LEU A 126 -10.19 28.03 14.91
N SER A 127 -9.89 26.72 14.95
CA SER A 127 -8.75 26.14 14.24
C SER A 127 -9.28 25.35 13.06
N VAL A 128 -8.66 25.52 11.89
CA VAL A 128 -9.02 24.75 10.69
C VAL A 128 -8.13 23.52 10.63
N VAL A 129 -8.75 22.34 10.66
CA VAL A 129 -8.07 21.04 10.63
C VAL A 129 -8.36 20.32 9.33
N VAL A 130 -7.51 19.35 8.98
CA VAL A 130 -7.68 18.57 7.75
C VAL A 130 -8.41 17.26 8.02
N ILE A 131 -9.42 17.00 7.20
CA ILE A 131 -9.96 15.65 6.99
C ILE A 131 -9.47 15.15 5.63
N ILE A 132 -8.92 13.94 5.61
CA ILE A 132 -8.53 13.27 4.37
C ILE A 132 -9.49 12.13 4.04
N TYR A 133 -9.61 11.88 2.75
CA TYR A 133 -10.33 10.75 2.16
C TYR A 133 -9.28 9.93 1.40
N ALA A 134 -8.85 8.82 1.96
CA ALA A 134 -7.99 7.88 1.27
C ALA A 134 -8.83 7.01 0.32
N LEU A 135 -8.34 6.80 -0.91
CA LEU A 135 -8.83 5.69 -1.73
C LEU A 135 -8.18 4.45 -1.16
N ILE A 136 -8.93 3.55 -0.51
CA ILE A 136 -8.37 2.23 -0.29
C ILE A 136 -8.17 1.62 -1.68
N HIS A 137 -6.94 1.40 -2.09
CA HIS A 137 -6.65 0.31 -3.01
C HIS A 137 -6.81 -0.97 -2.19
N THR A 138 -8.04 -1.52 -2.12
CA THR A 138 -8.29 -2.76 -1.37
C THR A 138 -7.48 -3.87 -2.03
N CYS A 139 -6.32 -4.19 -1.47
CA CYS A 139 -5.48 -5.28 -1.96
C CYS A 139 -5.75 -6.56 -1.17
N GLY A 140 -5.46 -7.72 -1.76
CA GLY A 140 -5.45 -9.00 -1.06
C GLY A 140 -6.81 -9.51 -0.56
N LYS A 141 -7.92 -8.90 -0.99
CA LYS A 141 -9.26 -9.37 -0.64
C LYS A 141 -9.73 -10.46 -1.60
N HIS A 142 -10.05 -11.63 -1.05
CA HIS A 142 -10.77 -12.67 -1.75
C HIS A 142 -12.27 -12.33 -1.75
N LEU A 143 -12.81 -11.88 -2.88
CA LEU A 143 -14.23 -11.53 -3.00
C LEU A 143 -15.12 -12.75 -3.26
N ALA A 144 -14.55 -13.85 -3.75
CA ALA A 144 -15.21 -15.15 -3.86
C ALA A 144 -14.79 -16.07 -2.70
N THR A 145 -15.76 -16.51 -1.89
CA THR A 145 -15.54 -17.54 -0.87
C THR A 145 -15.19 -18.86 -1.56
N GLN A 146 -13.94 -19.33 -1.44
CA GLN A 146 -13.62 -20.71 -1.78
C GLN A 146 -14.35 -21.61 -0.77
N SER A 147 -15.22 -22.51 -1.25
CA SER A 147 -15.76 -23.53 -0.37
C SER A 147 -14.60 -24.43 0.06
N ASN A 148 -14.43 -24.60 1.37
CA ASN A 148 -13.38 -25.44 1.96
C ASN A 148 -13.56 -26.90 1.54
N GLY A 149 -13.04 -27.27 0.36
CA GLY A 149 -12.77 -28.64 -0.04
C GLY A 149 -11.36 -29.02 0.41
N THR A 150 -11.27 -29.92 1.39
CA THR A 150 -10.02 -30.39 1.96
C THR A 150 -9.16 -31.19 0.95
N ARG A 151 -7.87 -30.81 0.93
CA ARG A 151 -6.66 -31.61 0.65
C ARG A 151 -6.13 -31.75 -0.80
N ILE A 152 -5.04 -31.00 -0.99
CA ILE A 152 -3.81 -31.21 -1.79
C ILE A 152 -3.49 -32.68 -2.11
N ILE A 153 -3.45 -33.08 -3.40
CA ILE A 153 -2.27 -33.22 -4.31
C ILE A 153 -2.79 -33.13 -5.76
N GLY A 154 -2.16 -32.32 -6.64
CA GLY A 154 -2.59 -32.18 -8.06
C GLY A 154 -3.51 -30.98 -8.37
N GLY A 155 -3.66 -30.05 -7.43
CA GLY A 155 -4.51 -28.86 -7.58
C GLY A 155 -6.01 -29.17 -7.63
N ASN A 156 -6.84 -28.15 -7.50
CA ASN A 156 -8.26 -28.20 -7.81
C ASN A 156 -8.58 -26.95 -8.62
N ASP A 157 -9.57 -27.03 -9.51
CA ASP A 157 -10.05 -25.85 -10.23
C ASP A 157 -10.54 -24.80 -9.22
N ALA A 158 -9.93 -23.62 -9.26
CA ALA A 158 -10.31 -22.51 -8.41
C ALA A 158 -11.70 -21.99 -8.82
N THR A 159 -12.48 -21.47 -7.88
CA THR A 159 -13.72 -20.78 -8.26
C THR A 159 -13.40 -19.49 -9.03
N ARG A 160 -14.30 -19.08 -9.94
CA ARG A 160 -14.14 -17.82 -10.68
C ARG A 160 -14.05 -16.65 -9.68
N GLY A 161 -13.00 -15.83 -9.80
CA GLY A 161 -12.75 -14.70 -8.89
C GLY A 161 -12.07 -15.09 -7.57
N ALA A 162 -11.67 -16.35 -7.36
CA ALA A 162 -10.96 -16.77 -6.16
C ALA A 162 -9.60 -16.09 -5.99
N TRP A 163 -8.92 -15.77 -7.10
CA TRP A 163 -7.59 -15.15 -7.13
C TRP A 163 -7.62 -13.91 -8.04
N PRO A 164 -8.25 -12.80 -7.62
CA PRO A 164 -8.54 -11.67 -8.51
C PRO A 164 -7.29 -10.90 -8.96
N TRP A 165 -6.14 -11.13 -8.35
CA TRP A 165 -4.85 -10.58 -8.75
C TRP A 165 -4.08 -11.43 -9.76
N ILE A 166 -4.55 -12.64 -10.10
CA ILE A 166 -3.82 -13.51 -11.02
C ILE A 166 -3.91 -12.97 -12.45
N VAL A 167 -2.76 -12.93 -13.12
CA VAL A 167 -2.65 -12.42 -14.49
C VAL A 167 -2.01 -13.48 -15.37
N SER A 168 -2.60 -13.76 -16.53
CA SER A 168 -1.98 -14.59 -17.57
C SER A 168 -1.16 -13.69 -18.51
N LEU A 169 0.14 -13.94 -18.63
CA LEU A 169 1.02 -13.20 -19.53
C LEU A 169 1.15 -13.94 -20.86
N HIS A 170 0.78 -13.26 -21.93
CA HIS A 170 0.78 -13.81 -23.29
C HIS A 170 1.87 -13.14 -24.12
N PHE A 171 2.75 -13.95 -24.73
CA PHE A 171 3.77 -13.49 -25.67
C PHE A 171 3.44 -14.00 -27.07
N ASN A 172 3.19 -13.11 -28.03
CA ASN A 172 2.67 -13.46 -29.37
C ASN A 172 1.43 -14.36 -29.32
N LEU A 173 0.44 -13.97 -28.52
CA LEU A 173 -0.85 -14.67 -28.39
C LEU A 173 -0.79 -16.02 -27.65
N GLN A 174 0.39 -16.49 -27.23
CA GLN A 174 0.52 -17.71 -26.43
C GLN A 174 0.71 -17.36 -24.96
N ALA A 175 -0.03 -18.02 -24.07
CA ALA A 175 0.20 -17.93 -22.62
C ALA A 175 1.57 -18.56 -22.29
N VAL A 176 2.45 -17.78 -21.65
CA VAL A 176 3.82 -18.22 -21.32
C VAL A 176 4.08 -18.22 -19.82
N CYS A 177 3.61 -17.21 -19.09
CA CYS A 177 3.88 -17.05 -17.67
C CYS A 177 2.67 -16.52 -16.91
N GLY A 178 2.70 -16.66 -15.59
CA GLY A 178 1.82 -15.94 -14.69
C GLY A 178 2.42 -14.62 -14.21
N ALA A 179 1.56 -13.74 -13.71
CA ALA A 179 1.93 -12.53 -13.00
C ALA A 179 0.90 -12.23 -11.91
N SER A 180 1.20 -11.24 -11.06
CA SER A 180 0.27 -10.73 -10.05
C SER A 180 0.08 -9.23 -10.21
N LEU A 181 -1.17 -8.78 -10.23
CA LEU A 181 -1.54 -7.37 -10.22
C LEU A 181 -1.20 -6.77 -8.85
N VAL A 182 -0.43 -5.69 -8.81
CA VAL A 182 -0.04 -5.00 -7.55
C VAL A 182 -0.58 -3.57 -7.45
N SER A 183 -1.01 -3.00 -8.57
CA SER A 183 -1.75 -1.73 -8.65
C SER A 183 -2.61 -1.71 -9.91
N ASP A 184 -3.28 -0.61 -10.22
CA ASP A 184 -4.10 -0.46 -11.42
C ASP A 184 -3.27 -0.37 -12.72
N GLU A 185 -1.94 -0.19 -12.61
CA GLU A 185 -1.04 -0.03 -13.76
C GLU A 185 0.17 -0.97 -13.74
N TRP A 186 0.36 -1.74 -12.67
CA TRP A 186 1.57 -2.55 -12.50
C TRP A 186 1.27 -4.01 -12.17
N VAL A 187 2.00 -4.89 -12.87
CA VAL A 187 2.04 -6.33 -12.58
C VAL A 187 3.47 -6.76 -12.24
N VAL A 188 3.61 -7.66 -11.27
CA VAL A 188 4.86 -8.32 -10.89
C VAL A 188 4.90 -9.70 -11.53
N THR A 189 6.05 -10.06 -12.10
CA THR A 189 6.32 -11.39 -12.65
C THR A 189 7.79 -11.78 -12.40
N ALA A 190 8.21 -12.95 -12.87
CA ALA A 190 9.59 -13.39 -12.79
C ALA A 190 10.44 -12.78 -13.92
N ALA A 191 11.69 -12.45 -13.63
CA ALA A 191 12.62 -11.92 -14.62
C ALA A 191 12.87 -12.91 -15.77
N HIS A 192 12.92 -14.21 -15.47
CA HIS A 192 13.14 -15.25 -16.48
C HIS A 192 12.03 -15.32 -17.54
N CYS A 193 10.82 -14.86 -17.23
CA CYS A 193 9.71 -14.82 -18.18
C CYS A 193 9.95 -13.81 -19.31
N VAL A 194 10.58 -12.68 -18.98
CA VAL A 194 10.74 -11.51 -19.86
C VAL A 194 12.17 -11.29 -20.34
N TYR A 195 13.13 -12.08 -19.86
CA TYR A 195 14.54 -11.98 -20.24
C TYR A 195 14.82 -12.44 -21.69
N GLY A 196 15.84 -11.87 -22.32
CA GLY A 196 16.34 -12.33 -23.62
C GLY A 196 15.44 -11.93 -24.80
N ARG A 197 14.85 -12.91 -25.50
CA ARG A 197 14.05 -12.65 -26.73
C ARG A 197 12.68 -12.04 -26.43
N GLN A 198 12.29 -12.02 -25.16
CA GLN A 198 11.01 -11.57 -24.66
C GLN A 198 11.04 -10.11 -24.15
N LEU A 199 12.10 -9.35 -24.42
CA LEU A 199 12.23 -7.97 -23.92
C LEU A 199 11.34 -6.93 -24.62
N LYS A 200 10.66 -7.28 -25.72
CA LYS A 200 9.84 -6.32 -26.49
C LYS A 200 8.45 -6.15 -25.87
N PRO A 201 8.10 -5.00 -25.24
CA PRO A 201 6.81 -4.81 -24.58
C PRO A 201 5.62 -5.00 -25.53
N SER A 202 5.74 -4.54 -26.78
CA SER A 202 4.69 -4.63 -27.81
C SER A 202 4.27 -6.05 -28.20
N ARG A 203 5.03 -7.08 -27.80
CA ARG A 203 4.70 -8.49 -28.05
C ARG A 203 3.98 -9.15 -26.86
N TRP A 204 3.89 -8.44 -25.73
CA TRP A 204 3.25 -8.91 -24.52
C TRP A 204 1.84 -8.36 -24.37
N LYS A 205 0.97 -9.22 -23.83
CA LYS A 205 -0.35 -8.85 -23.33
C LYS A 205 -0.54 -9.45 -21.94
N ALA A 206 -1.14 -8.67 -21.05
CA ALA A 206 -1.61 -9.14 -19.75
C ALA A 206 -3.11 -9.40 -19.84
N VAL A 207 -3.55 -10.59 -19.44
CA VAL A 207 -4.97 -10.95 -19.36
C VAL A 207 -5.37 -11.08 -17.90
N LEU A 208 -6.25 -10.19 -17.43
CA LEU A 208 -6.75 -10.11 -16.06
C LEU A 208 -8.19 -10.61 -15.99
N GLY A 209 -8.68 -11.00 -14.81
CA GLY A 209 -10.04 -11.50 -14.64
C GLY A 209 -10.32 -12.85 -15.34
N LEU A 210 -9.27 -13.49 -15.86
CA LEU A 210 -9.34 -14.74 -16.59
C LEU A 210 -9.56 -15.91 -15.64
N HIS A 211 -10.42 -16.85 -16.03
CA HIS A 211 -10.59 -18.11 -15.32
C HIS A 211 -10.15 -19.30 -16.19
N LEU A 212 -10.70 -19.40 -17.40
CA LEU A 212 -10.31 -20.40 -18.40
C LEU A 212 -9.52 -19.74 -19.53
N GLN A 213 -8.43 -20.35 -19.98
CA GLN A 213 -7.59 -19.83 -21.08
C GLN A 213 -8.38 -19.64 -22.39
N SER A 214 -9.45 -20.41 -22.61
CA SER A 214 -10.34 -20.28 -23.77
C SER A 214 -11.29 -19.07 -23.72
N GLU A 215 -11.33 -18.32 -22.61
CA GLU A 215 -12.29 -17.24 -22.38
C GLU A 215 -11.66 -15.83 -22.40
N GLN A 216 -10.46 -15.65 -22.96
CA GLN A 216 -9.74 -14.36 -22.89
C GLN A 216 -10.52 -13.16 -23.48
N GLU A 217 -11.43 -13.41 -24.42
CA GLU A 217 -12.22 -12.38 -25.10
C GLU A 217 -13.62 -12.19 -24.50
N LYS A 218 -13.93 -12.89 -23.39
CA LYS A 218 -15.23 -12.83 -22.73
C LYS A 218 -15.11 -12.09 -21.40
N PRO A 219 -16.08 -11.22 -21.04
CA PRO A 219 -16.11 -10.64 -19.71
C PRO A 219 -16.20 -11.76 -18.65
N PRO A 220 -15.56 -11.61 -17.48
CA PRO A 220 -14.89 -10.41 -16.97
C PRO A 220 -13.41 -10.29 -17.40
N ALA A 221 -12.93 -11.07 -18.38
CA ALA A 221 -11.54 -11.01 -18.79
C ALA A 221 -11.23 -9.69 -19.51
N GLU A 222 -10.11 -9.06 -19.13
CA GLU A 222 -9.60 -7.84 -19.75
C GLU A 222 -8.19 -8.08 -20.30
N VAL A 223 -7.98 -7.71 -21.56
CA VAL A 223 -6.70 -7.86 -22.27
C VAL A 223 -6.02 -6.50 -22.39
N LEU A 224 -4.90 -6.32 -21.69
CA LEU A 224 -4.14 -5.08 -21.65
C LEU A 224 -2.77 -5.22 -22.31
N ASN A 225 -2.34 -4.17 -23.00
CA ASN A 225 -1.01 -4.08 -23.59
C ASN A 225 0.03 -3.68 -22.55
N ILE A 226 1.29 -4.01 -22.83
CA ILE A 226 2.45 -3.63 -22.01
C ILE A 226 3.26 -2.58 -22.76
N ASP A 227 3.57 -1.47 -22.10
CA ASP A 227 4.41 -0.39 -22.66
C ASP A 227 5.83 -0.37 -22.07
N ARG A 228 6.04 -0.97 -20.88
CA ARG A 228 7.34 -1.02 -20.20
C ARG A 228 7.57 -2.34 -19.48
N ILE A 229 8.81 -2.82 -19.52
CA ILE A 229 9.31 -3.96 -18.76
C ILE A 229 10.55 -3.50 -17.98
N ILE A 230 10.58 -3.76 -16.68
CA ILE A 230 11.67 -3.41 -15.77
C ILE A 230 12.14 -4.71 -15.11
N ILE A 231 13.33 -5.16 -15.47
CA ILE A 231 13.95 -6.35 -14.88
C ILE A 231 14.84 -5.91 -13.73
N ASN A 232 14.87 -6.68 -12.64
CA ASN A 232 15.80 -6.44 -11.55
C ASN A 232 17.26 -6.42 -12.08
N PRO A 233 18.03 -5.34 -11.85
CA PRO A 233 19.40 -5.22 -12.36
C PRO A 233 20.36 -6.30 -11.84
N HIS A 234 20.01 -6.98 -10.75
CA HIS A 234 20.78 -8.07 -10.15
C HIS A 234 20.33 -9.46 -10.62
N TYR A 235 19.44 -9.56 -11.60
CA TYR A 235 19.00 -10.86 -12.11
C TYR A 235 20.15 -11.66 -12.73
N MET A 236 20.43 -12.84 -12.17
CA MET A 236 21.45 -13.75 -12.68
C MET A 236 20.78 -14.92 -13.40
N LYS A 237 21.02 -15.06 -14.71
CA LYS A 237 20.32 -16.03 -15.55
C LYS A 237 20.65 -17.47 -15.18
N GLU A 238 21.88 -17.72 -14.78
CA GLU A 238 22.46 -19.03 -14.49
C GLU A 238 21.97 -19.57 -13.15
N THR A 239 21.99 -18.73 -12.10
CA THR A 239 21.58 -19.11 -10.73
C THR A 239 20.11 -18.87 -10.45
N LYS A 240 19.44 -18.04 -11.25
CA LYS A 240 18.08 -17.50 -11.01
C LYS A 240 17.99 -16.61 -9.77
N ASP A 241 19.12 -16.03 -9.33
CA ASP A 241 19.09 -15.04 -8.26
C ASP A 241 18.39 -13.76 -8.73
N SER A 242 17.66 -13.11 -7.82
CA SER A 242 16.90 -11.88 -8.07
C SER A 242 15.89 -11.99 -9.23
N ASP A 243 15.20 -13.12 -9.33
CA ASP A 243 14.25 -13.45 -10.40
C ASP A 243 12.90 -12.70 -10.29
N ILE A 244 12.94 -11.38 -10.38
CA ILE A 244 11.77 -10.50 -10.30
C ILE A 244 11.81 -9.42 -11.39
N ALA A 245 10.65 -9.15 -11.98
CA ALA A 245 10.44 -8.09 -12.94
C ALA A 245 9.08 -7.43 -12.75
N LEU A 246 9.01 -6.15 -13.12
CA LEU A 246 7.79 -5.35 -13.19
C LEU A 246 7.42 -5.10 -14.65
N MET A 247 6.14 -5.16 -14.95
CA MET A 247 5.60 -4.75 -16.25
C MET A 247 4.53 -3.67 -16.03
N HIS A 248 4.60 -2.60 -16.81
CA HIS A 248 3.63 -1.51 -16.77
C HIS A 248 2.56 -1.74 -17.83
N LEU A 249 1.30 -1.60 -17.43
CA LEU A 249 0.15 -1.67 -18.30
C LEU A 249 0.01 -0.35 -19.07
N GLN A 250 -0.27 -0.42 -20.36
CA GLN A 250 -0.45 0.79 -21.19
C GLN A 250 -1.61 1.69 -20.71
N HIS A 251 -2.60 1.09 -20.03
CA HIS A 251 -3.77 1.78 -19.48
C HIS A 251 -4.12 1.22 -18.09
N LYS A 252 -4.63 2.09 -17.22
CA LYS A 252 -5.21 1.73 -15.92
C LYS A 252 -6.31 0.68 -16.08
N VAL A 253 -6.19 -0.42 -15.36
CA VAL A 253 -7.25 -1.43 -15.27
C VAL A 253 -8.35 -0.96 -14.32
N GLN A 254 -9.60 -1.25 -14.65
CA GLN A 254 -10.73 -1.00 -13.75
C GLN A 254 -10.88 -2.18 -12.79
N TYR A 255 -10.87 -1.88 -11.49
CA TYR A 255 -11.08 -2.90 -10.48
C TYR A 255 -12.53 -3.41 -10.50
N SER A 256 -12.68 -4.71 -10.33
CA SER A 256 -13.96 -5.43 -10.31
C SER A 256 -13.91 -6.58 -9.32
N ASP A 257 -15.01 -7.32 -9.16
CA ASP A 257 -15.02 -8.51 -8.30
C ASP A 257 -14.04 -9.61 -8.75
N TYR A 258 -13.55 -9.52 -9.99
CA TYR A 258 -12.63 -10.48 -10.61
C TYR A 258 -11.22 -9.92 -10.85
N ILE A 259 -11.03 -8.61 -10.68
CA ILE A 259 -9.76 -7.91 -10.89
C ILE A 259 -9.49 -7.01 -9.70
N GLN A 260 -8.54 -7.42 -8.85
CA GLN A 260 -8.12 -6.69 -7.66
C GLN A 260 -6.61 -6.88 -7.46
N PRO A 261 -5.88 -5.91 -6.89
CA PRO A 261 -4.46 -6.06 -6.63
C PRO A 261 -4.18 -6.99 -5.44
N ILE A 262 -3.01 -7.60 -5.39
CA ILE A 262 -2.48 -8.28 -4.21
C ILE A 262 -1.65 -7.30 -3.37
N CYS A 263 -1.63 -7.48 -2.05
CA CYS A 263 -0.78 -6.69 -1.17
C CYS A 263 0.68 -7.14 -1.27
N LEU A 264 1.59 -6.17 -1.23
CA LEU A 264 3.01 -6.44 -1.08
C LEU A 264 3.39 -6.58 0.40
N PRO A 265 4.36 -7.43 0.73
CA PRO A 265 4.88 -7.52 2.09
C PRO A 265 5.64 -6.24 2.48
N GLU A 266 5.76 -5.99 3.78
CA GLU A 266 6.64 -4.93 4.28
C GLU A 266 8.11 -5.27 4.01
N LYS A 267 8.98 -4.24 3.91
CA LYS A 267 10.39 -4.35 3.49
C LYS A 267 11.20 -5.43 4.22
N ASN A 268 10.87 -5.72 5.47
CA ASN A 268 11.57 -6.69 6.32
C ASN A 268 10.62 -7.76 6.90
N GLN A 269 9.44 -7.93 6.32
CA GLN A 269 8.49 -8.93 6.79
C GLN A 269 9.05 -10.33 6.59
N GLN A 270 9.07 -11.11 7.67
CA GLN A 270 9.53 -12.49 7.65
C GLN A 270 8.35 -13.45 7.61
N PHE A 271 8.38 -14.39 6.67
CA PHE A 271 7.44 -15.51 6.60
C PHE A 271 8.11 -16.74 7.22
N LEU A 272 7.69 -17.11 8.42
CA LEU A 272 8.27 -18.24 9.15
C LEU A 272 7.97 -19.59 8.43
N PRO A 273 8.88 -20.57 8.50
CA PRO A 273 8.62 -21.91 7.98
C PRO A 273 7.36 -22.53 8.61
N GLY A 274 6.58 -23.24 7.81
CA GLY A 274 5.35 -23.91 8.25
C GLY A 274 4.08 -23.08 8.09
N ILE A 275 4.15 -21.85 7.60
CA ILE A 275 2.98 -21.08 7.18
C ILE A 275 2.40 -21.69 5.90
N ASN A 276 1.09 -21.94 5.89
CA ASN A 276 0.38 -22.40 4.71
C ASN A 276 0.21 -21.24 3.73
N CYS A 277 0.81 -21.38 2.55
CA CYS A 277 0.63 -20.47 1.42
C CYS A 277 -0.14 -21.18 0.29
N SER A 278 -0.71 -20.40 -0.62
CA SER A 278 -1.40 -20.91 -1.79
C SER A 278 -0.68 -20.50 -3.08
N ILE A 279 -0.71 -21.37 -4.07
CA ILE A 279 -0.15 -21.13 -5.41
C ILE A 279 -1.29 -21.32 -6.40
N ALA A 280 -1.44 -20.39 -7.34
CA ALA A 280 -2.44 -20.43 -8.39
C ALA A 280 -1.79 -20.14 -9.75
N GLY A 281 -2.28 -20.78 -10.81
CA GLY A 281 -1.74 -20.66 -12.17
C GLY A 281 -2.38 -21.63 -13.16
N TRP A 282 -2.08 -21.44 -14.44
CA TRP A 282 -2.53 -22.31 -15.55
C TRP A 282 -1.41 -23.22 -16.08
N GLY A 283 -0.39 -23.50 -15.26
CA GLY A 283 0.78 -24.29 -15.66
C GLY A 283 0.39 -25.67 -16.19
N ASN A 284 1.18 -26.21 -17.11
CA ASN A 284 1.01 -27.59 -17.57
C ASN A 284 1.37 -28.56 -16.43
N ILE A 285 0.53 -29.59 -16.25
CA ILE A 285 0.79 -30.76 -15.41
C ILE A 285 1.86 -31.63 -16.07
#